data_AF-W6MJ08-F1
#
_entry.id   AF-W6MJ08-F1
#
_cell.length_a   1.000
_cell.length_b   1.000
_cell.length_c   1.000
_cell.angle_alpha   90.00
_cell.angle_beta   90.00
_cell.angle_gamma   90.00
#
_symmetry.space_group_name_H-M   'P 1'
#
loop_
_entity.id
_entity.type
_entity.pdbx_description
1 polymer ?
#
loop_
_entity_poly.entity_id
_entity_poly.type
_entity_poly.pdbx_seq_one_letter_code
_entity_poly.pdbx_strand_id
1 'polypeptide(L)'
;MSISVSAFAPRAVSKYRPLLPLLMVWGLLFYTHIYRIPRMYAASCAWDKHDVVIPADEGIEEFRVMIVADPQLIDNHTYPGRNAAAMALSRHTVDSYLYRNFRSLSEVLKPDSVIFLGDLLDNGRSAGDEYYTTQVDRFYKIFQNYAPDHIKELIFSVPGNHDIGWADGVNLASLERFQANFGETNAVLSHNGHDIVMLDTISLSNKKVPQIYDAPRQFLDKFAKVKKDRPRILLTHVPLFRDPKAQCGPMRESASFPIAKGYQYQTVLDKDLSDEILAKVKPDLILSGDDHDYCELYHPYKDQGVNAAAKEITVKSISMAMGINRPAVELITLYNKPVLKEERLSPLMDEEQGPRESDDTTRKVKVLYNQYVCYLPMPYHETIFYGMFAGLNVLALFFWSLFKLRRSLKPAKTEEEKGIQRRTVISNKLSHYLSAVEEEEKRTIDDSVPPPPVRQASWIADPAEFFGVKSLVNDTSRHQLYKRMNLKLVCDQCFVLAVAVLGMYGVAVWFS
;
A
#
# COMPACT_ATOMS: atom_id res chain seq x y z
N MET A 1 -54.01 -8.74 32.98
CA MET A 1 -53.59 -8.87 31.56
C MET A 1 -52.07 -8.84 31.51
N SER A 2 -51.44 -10.00 31.56
CA SER A 2 -50.01 -10.18 31.33
C SER A 2 -49.83 -10.52 29.85
N ILE A 3 -49.24 -9.60 29.08
CA ILE A 3 -48.95 -9.83 27.67
C ILE A 3 -47.73 -10.75 27.60
N SER A 4 -47.99 -11.99 27.20
CA SER A 4 -46.98 -12.97 26.81
C SER A 4 -46.27 -12.47 25.55
N VAL A 5 -45.00 -12.07 25.67
CA VAL A 5 -44.12 -11.85 24.52
C VAL A 5 -43.67 -13.22 24.01
N SER A 6 -44.57 -13.93 23.32
CA SER A 6 -44.22 -15.16 22.63
C SER A 6 -43.74 -14.87 21.21
N ALA A 7 -42.47 -15.23 20.98
CA ALA A 7 -41.96 -15.80 19.74
C ALA A 7 -41.76 -14.87 18.52
N PHE A 8 -40.81 -13.94 18.61
CA PHE A 8 -40.00 -13.60 17.42
C PHE A 8 -38.94 -14.69 17.19
N ALA A 9 -39.30 -15.68 16.35
CA ALA A 9 -38.47 -16.59 15.55
C ALA A 9 -37.04 -17.00 16.06
N PRO A 10 -36.90 -18.01 16.93
CA PRO A 10 -35.59 -18.65 17.22
C PRO A 10 -34.94 -19.36 16.00
N ARG A 11 -35.69 -19.62 14.93
CA ARG A 11 -35.18 -20.27 13.70
C ARG A 11 -34.38 -19.34 12.78
N ALA A 12 -34.72 -18.05 12.71
CA ALA A 12 -34.03 -17.08 11.86
C ALA A 12 -32.62 -16.76 12.38
N VAL A 13 -32.47 -16.63 13.70
CA VAL A 13 -31.18 -16.38 14.38
C VAL A 13 -30.19 -17.54 14.15
N SER A 14 -30.68 -18.78 14.05
CA SER A 14 -29.84 -19.94 13.71
C SER A 14 -29.34 -19.92 12.26
N LYS A 15 -30.14 -19.40 11.31
CA LYS A 15 -29.81 -19.40 9.87
C LYS A 15 -28.54 -18.60 9.59
N TYR A 16 -28.42 -17.39 10.14
CA TYR A 16 -27.32 -16.47 9.86
C TYR A 16 -26.26 -16.39 10.96
N ARG A 17 -26.36 -17.22 12.01
CA ARG A 17 -25.35 -17.34 13.07
C ARG A 17 -23.89 -17.42 12.60
N PRO A 18 -23.51 -18.16 11.52
CA PRO A 18 -22.10 -18.20 11.12
C PRO A 18 -21.61 -16.87 10.54
N LEU A 19 -22.48 -15.93 10.17
CA LEU A 19 -22.05 -14.67 9.53
C LEU A 19 -21.36 -13.73 10.50
N LEU A 20 -21.81 -13.66 11.76
CA LEU A 20 -21.26 -12.72 12.75
C LEU A 20 -19.73 -12.86 12.94
N PRO A 21 -19.16 -14.06 13.20
CA PRO A 21 -17.70 -14.19 13.30
C PRO A 21 -16.98 -13.83 12.00
N LEU A 22 -17.55 -14.13 10.84
CA LEU A 22 -16.93 -13.75 9.55
C LEU A 22 -16.92 -12.23 9.39
N LEU A 23 -18.00 -11.54 9.74
CA LEU A 23 -18.10 -10.08 9.72
C LEU A 23 -17.13 -9.42 10.70
N MET A 24 -16.92 -10.00 11.89
CA MET A 24 -15.89 -9.49 12.82
C MET A 24 -14.48 -9.57 12.23
N VAL A 25 -14.16 -10.68 11.55
CA VAL A 25 -12.86 -10.82 10.86
C VAL A 25 -12.76 -9.84 9.69
N TRP A 26 -13.83 -9.61 8.93
CA TRP A 26 -13.85 -8.56 7.90
C TRP A 26 -13.60 -7.17 8.48
N GLY A 27 -14.24 -6.83 9.61
CA GLY A 27 -13.99 -5.56 10.29
C GLY A 27 -12.53 -5.41 10.71
N LEU A 28 -11.92 -6.47 11.25
CA LEU A 28 -10.50 -6.49 11.59
C LEU A 28 -9.60 -6.35 10.35
N LEU A 29 -9.93 -7.02 9.24
CA LEU A 29 -9.19 -6.92 7.98
C LEU A 29 -9.25 -5.49 7.41
N PHE A 30 -10.43 -4.88 7.36
CA PHE A 30 -10.58 -3.49 6.92
C PHE A 30 -9.82 -2.52 7.81
N TYR A 31 -9.97 -2.62 9.14
CA TYR A 31 -9.18 -1.82 10.07
C TYR A 31 -7.67 -2.02 9.87
N THR A 32 -7.23 -3.26 9.63
CA THR A 32 -5.81 -3.56 9.46
C THR A 32 -5.26 -2.97 8.16
N HIS A 33 -5.92 -3.22 7.03
CA HIS A 33 -5.41 -2.83 5.71
C HIS A 33 -5.66 -1.36 5.36
N ILE A 34 -6.79 -0.79 5.78
CA ILE A 34 -7.13 0.61 5.46
C ILE A 34 -6.44 1.56 6.44
N TYR A 35 -6.35 1.21 7.73
CA TYR A 35 -5.83 2.11 8.76
C TYR A 35 -4.46 1.71 9.31
N ARG A 36 -4.27 0.46 9.76
CA ARG A 36 -3.03 0.07 10.46
C ARG A 36 -1.81 -0.02 9.53
N ILE A 37 -1.93 -0.68 8.38
CA ILE A 37 -0.81 -0.92 7.46
C ILE A 37 -0.21 0.39 6.92
N PRO A 38 -0.99 1.32 6.34
CA PRO A 38 -0.47 2.61 5.90
C PRO A 38 0.30 3.37 7.00
N ARG A 39 -0.24 3.40 8.22
CA ARG A 39 0.42 4.03 9.37
C ARG A 39 1.68 3.31 9.82
N MET A 40 1.74 1.98 9.73
CA MET A 40 2.96 1.22 10.03
C MET A 40 4.07 1.51 9.02
N TYR A 41 3.74 1.60 7.74
CA TYR A 41 4.69 2.00 6.70
C TYR A 41 5.19 3.43 6.95
N ALA A 42 4.30 4.38 7.20
CA ALA A 42 4.70 5.74 7.57
C ALA A 42 5.61 5.77 8.82
N ALA A 43 5.26 5.02 9.88
CA ALA A 43 6.08 4.95 11.09
C ALA A 43 7.45 4.27 10.88
N SER A 44 7.60 3.45 9.85
CA SER A 44 8.90 2.85 9.48
C SER A 44 9.87 3.88 8.90
N CYS A 45 9.34 4.98 8.37
CA CYS A 45 10.09 6.11 7.83
C CYS A 45 10.23 7.28 8.82
N ALA A 46 9.96 7.06 10.11
CA ALA A 46 10.05 8.11 11.11
C ALA A 46 11.44 8.78 11.10
N TRP A 47 11.46 10.11 11.14
CA TRP A 47 12.66 10.93 10.98
C TRP A 47 13.79 10.53 11.93
N ASP A 48 13.48 10.19 13.17
CA ASP A 48 14.43 9.76 14.21
C ASP A 48 15.20 8.47 13.88
N LYS A 49 14.70 7.67 12.93
CA LYS A 49 15.37 6.43 12.48
C LYS A 49 16.38 6.65 11.37
N HIS A 50 16.26 7.75 10.63
CA HIS A 50 17.01 8.01 9.40
C HIS A 50 17.84 9.27 9.47
N ASP A 51 17.45 10.24 10.29
CA ASP A 51 18.18 11.48 10.52
C ASP A 51 19.39 11.29 11.42
N VAL A 52 20.33 12.21 11.28
CA VAL A 52 21.54 12.24 12.10
C VAL A 52 21.15 12.49 13.55
N VAL A 53 21.71 11.70 14.48
CA VAL A 53 21.51 11.93 15.91
C VAL A 53 22.26 13.20 16.31
N ILE A 54 21.49 14.25 16.62
CA ILE A 54 22.02 15.57 16.99
C ILE A 54 21.99 15.74 18.51
N PRO A 55 23.11 16.08 19.16
CA PRO A 55 23.14 16.47 20.57
C PRO A 55 22.30 17.74 20.82
N ALA A 56 21.52 17.74 21.91
CA ALA A 56 20.54 18.80 22.22
C ALA A 56 21.15 20.20 22.47
N ASP A 57 22.46 20.28 22.69
CA ASP A 57 23.22 21.48 23.01
C ASP A 57 23.81 22.21 21.77
N GLU A 58 23.66 21.66 20.57
CA GLU A 58 24.26 22.24 19.36
C GLU A 58 23.44 23.38 18.71
N GLY A 59 22.20 23.62 19.18
CA GLY A 59 21.32 24.65 18.63
C GLY A 59 21.08 24.50 17.13
N ILE A 60 20.95 23.24 16.69
CA ILE A 60 20.58 22.86 15.33
C ILE A 60 19.05 22.81 15.25
N GLU A 61 18.52 23.42 14.21
CA GLU A 61 17.09 23.38 13.89
C GLU A 61 16.90 22.56 12.61
N GLU A 62 15.81 21.80 12.59
CA GLU A 62 15.41 20.93 11.48
C GLU A 62 14.18 21.50 10.78
N PHE A 63 14.12 21.35 9.46
CA PHE A 63 12.93 21.59 8.66
C PHE A 63 12.70 20.38 7.76
N ARG A 64 11.57 19.70 7.95
CA ARG A 64 11.29 18.40 7.35
C ARG A 64 10.31 18.55 6.19
N VAL A 65 10.75 18.12 5.01
CA VAL A 65 10.01 18.25 3.77
C VAL A 65 9.68 16.86 3.24
N MET A 66 8.40 16.64 2.92
CA MET A 66 7.96 15.46 2.18
C MET A 66 7.73 15.84 0.71
N ILE A 67 8.37 15.13 -0.20
CA ILE A 67 8.32 15.36 -1.64
C ILE A 67 7.50 14.27 -2.29
N VAL A 68 6.51 14.66 -3.07
CA VAL A 68 5.54 13.77 -3.72
C VAL A 68 5.65 13.94 -5.24
N ALA A 69 5.85 12.86 -5.98
CA ALA A 69 5.90 12.91 -7.45
C ALA A 69 4.77 12.09 -8.06
N ASP A 70 4.30 12.55 -9.22
CA ASP A 70 3.41 11.84 -10.15
C ASP A 70 2.21 11.15 -9.47
N PRO A 71 1.38 11.86 -8.67
CA PRO A 71 0.14 11.27 -8.16
C PRO A 71 -0.81 10.91 -9.31
N GLN A 72 -0.75 11.67 -10.42
CA GLN A 72 -1.34 11.42 -11.73
C GLN A 72 -2.72 10.78 -11.64
N LEU A 73 -3.70 11.58 -11.19
CA LEU A 73 -5.04 11.07 -10.93
C LEU A 73 -5.67 10.48 -12.20
N ILE A 74 -5.74 9.15 -12.23
CA ILE A 74 -6.27 8.41 -13.38
C ILE A 74 -7.72 8.80 -13.67
N ASP A 75 -8.08 8.76 -14.93
CA ASP A 75 -9.28 9.37 -15.46
C ASP A 75 -9.82 8.57 -16.68
N ASN A 76 -10.88 9.03 -17.34
CA ASN A 76 -11.46 8.30 -18.48
C ASN A 76 -10.55 8.19 -19.72
N HIS A 77 -9.43 8.90 -19.78
CA HIS A 77 -8.43 8.84 -20.84
C HIS A 77 -7.33 7.82 -20.55
N THR A 78 -7.05 7.50 -19.27
CA THR A 78 -5.95 6.60 -18.87
C THR A 78 -6.04 5.20 -19.49
N TYR A 79 -7.25 4.63 -19.56
CA TYR A 79 -7.47 3.26 -20.05
C TYR A 79 -8.52 3.24 -21.18
N PRO A 80 -8.12 3.55 -22.42
CA PRO A 80 -9.03 3.55 -23.56
C PRO A 80 -9.76 2.21 -23.70
N GLY A 81 -11.09 2.26 -23.88
CA GLY A 81 -11.93 1.07 -24.05
C GLY A 81 -12.43 0.42 -22.75
N ARG A 82 -12.01 0.90 -21.56
CA ARG A 82 -12.57 0.43 -20.29
C ARG A 82 -13.98 1.01 -20.09
N ASN A 83 -14.96 0.16 -19.75
CA ASN A 83 -16.33 0.61 -19.52
C ASN A 83 -16.46 1.46 -18.24
N ALA A 84 -17.56 2.20 -18.11
CA ALA A 84 -17.77 3.16 -17.02
C ALA A 84 -17.67 2.55 -15.61
N ALA A 85 -18.19 1.33 -15.41
CA ALA A 85 -18.15 0.66 -14.11
C ALA A 85 -16.72 0.25 -13.73
N ALA A 86 -15.99 -0.33 -14.69
CA ALA A 86 -14.59 -0.70 -14.48
C ALA A 86 -13.71 0.54 -14.28
N MET A 87 -13.97 1.65 -14.99
CA MET A 87 -13.29 2.93 -14.76
C MET A 87 -13.62 3.52 -13.39
N ALA A 88 -14.87 3.47 -12.95
CA ALA A 88 -15.26 3.91 -11.62
C ALA A 88 -14.55 3.11 -10.52
N LEU A 89 -14.48 1.78 -10.65
CA LEU A 89 -13.72 0.93 -9.73
C LEU A 89 -12.21 1.22 -9.75
N SER A 90 -11.66 1.51 -10.94
CA SER A 90 -10.24 1.85 -11.08
C SER A 90 -9.92 3.14 -10.34
N ARG A 91 -10.70 4.21 -10.60
CA ARG A 91 -10.57 5.50 -9.91
C ARG A 91 -10.72 5.34 -8.40
N HIS A 92 -11.77 4.63 -7.96
CA HIS A 92 -11.99 4.37 -6.54
C HIS A 92 -10.79 3.69 -5.87
N THR A 93 -10.23 2.67 -6.52
CA THR A 93 -9.07 1.94 -5.99
C THR A 93 -7.84 2.84 -5.87
N VAL A 94 -7.51 3.60 -6.91
CA VAL A 94 -6.34 4.49 -6.93
C VAL A 94 -6.53 5.66 -5.96
N ASP A 95 -7.69 6.30 -5.94
CA ASP A 95 -7.98 7.42 -5.02
C ASP A 95 -7.94 6.99 -3.57
N SER A 96 -8.53 5.83 -3.25
CA SER A 96 -8.50 5.29 -1.88
C SER A 96 -7.08 4.96 -1.45
N TYR A 97 -6.24 4.47 -2.38
CA TYR A 97 -4.82 4.19 -2.12
C TYR A 97 -4.03 5.48 -1.86
N LEU A 98 -4.18 6.49 -2.73
CA LEU A 98 -3.51 7.77 -2.58
C LEU A 98 -3.92 8.45 -1.27
N TYR A 99 -5.22 8.57 -1.02
CA TYR A 99 -5.78 9.25 0.14
C TYR A 99 -5.28 8.65 1.46
N ARG A 100 -5.48 7.35 1.68
CA ARG A 100 -5.14 6.72 2.97
C ARG A 100 -3.65 6.74 3.26
N ASN A 101 -2.81 6.59 2.22
CA ASN A 101 -1.36 6.57 2.38
C ASN A 101 -0.81 7.97 2.58
N PHE A 102 -1.25 8.95 1.78
CA PHE A 102 -0.86 10.35 1.95
C PHE A 102 -1.28 10.88 3.32
N ARG A 103 -2.52 10.60 3.75
CA ARG A 103 -3.02 10.96 5.07
C ARG A 103 -2.19 10.32 6.19
N SER A 104 -1.89 9.02 6.07
CA SER A 104 -1.07 8.31 7.07
C SER A 104 0.36 8.85 7.14
N LEU A 105 1.00 9.14 6.01
CA LEU A 105 2.31 9.77 5.97
C LEU A 105 2.28 11.14 6.65
N SER A 106 1.32 11.99 6.27
CA SER A 106 1.15 13.34 6.82
C SER A 106 0.92 13.33 8.33
N GLU A 107 0.02 12.49 8.84
CA GLU A 107 -0.30 12.43 10.27
C GLU A 107 0.80 11.80 11.14
N VAL A 108 1.53 10.82 10.60
CA VAL A 108 2.53 10.05 11.36
C VAL A 108 3.91 10.71 11.30
N LEU A 109 4.36 11.09 10.10
CA LEU A 109 5.67 11.73 9.91
C LEU A 109 5.65 13.17 10.41
N LYS A 110 4.52 13.86 10.29
CA LYS A 110 4.39 15.28 10.64
C LYS A 110 5.43 16.17 9.95
N PRO A 111 5.51 16.18 8.61
CA PRO A 111 6.43 17.07 7.89
C PRO A 111 6.05 18.54 8.15
N ASP A 112 7.03 19.44 8.09
CA ASP A 112 6.80 20.89 8.13
C ASP A 112 6.17 21.38 6.82
N SER A 113 6.59 20.80 5.68
CA SER A 113 6.12 21.17 4.35
C SER A 113 5.98 19.95 3.45
N VAL A 114 5.05 20.04 2.49
CA VAL A 114 4.85 19.01 1.45
C VAL A 114 4.92 19.67 0.08
N ILE A 115 5.76 19.14 -0.81
CA ILE A 115 5.95 19.70 -2.15
C ILE A 115 5.70 18.63 -3.21
N PHE A 116 4.89 18.95 -4.21
CA PHE A 116 4.58 18.09 -5.34
C PHE A 116 5.44 18.44 -6.56
N LEU A 117 5.93 17.42 -7.27
CA LEU A 117 6.79 17.55 -8.45
C LEU A 117 6.01 17.31 -9.75
N GLY A 118 4.82 17.88 -9.89
CA GLY A 118 4.03 17.82 -11.11
C GLY A 118 3.30 16.50 -11.37
N ASP A 119 2.67 16.45 -12.54
CA ASP A 119 1.74 15.42 -12.99
C ASP A 119 0.67 15.14 -11.93
N LEU A 120 0.00 16.23 -11.54
CA LEU A 120 -1.07 16.20 -10.56
C LEU A 120 -2.28 15.44 -11.12
N LEU A 121 -2.61 15.73 -12.39
CA LEU A 121 -3.75 15.17 -13.11
C LEU A 121 -3.27 14.40 -14.35
N ASP A 122 -3.92 13.28 -14.67
CA ASP A 122 -3.52 12.47 -15.84
C ASP A 122 -3.81 13.12 -17.20
N ASN A 123 -4.78 14.05 -17.27
CA ASN A 123 -5.10 14.75 -18.51
C ASN A 123 -5.34 16.26 -18.32
N GLY A 124 -4.59 16.87 -17.41
CA GLY A 124 -4.65 18.32 -17.15
C GLY A 124 -4.43 19.15 -18.41
N ARG A 125 -3.57 18.70 -19.32
CA ARG A 125 -3.18 19.43 -20.55
C ARG A 125 -4.25 19.48 -21.64
N SER A 126 -5.12 18.46 -21.74
CA SER A 126 -6.12 18.34 -22.83
C SER A 126 -7.56 18.33 -22.35
N ALA A 127 -7.80 18.30 -21.03
CA ALA A 127 -9.14 18.39 -20.47
C ALA A 127 -9.83 19.72 -20.86
N GLY A 128 -11.14 19.63 -21.14
CA GLY A 128 -12.02 20.80 -21.18
C GLY A 128 -12.30 21.31 -19.77
N ASP A 129 -12.61 22.60 -19.64
CA ASP A 129 -12.59 23.31 -18.36
C ASP A 129 -13.52 22.70 -17.28
N GLU A 130 -14.75 22.33 -17.63
CA GLU A 130 -15.68 21.69 -16.68
C GLU A 130 -15.13 20.38 -16.11
N TYR A 131 -14.52 19.56 -16.98
CA TYR A 131 -13.93 18.30 -16.58
C TYR A 131 -12.65 18.53 -15.77
N TYR A 132 -11.82 19.50 -16.16
CA TYR A 132 -10.62 19.91 -15.43
C TYR A 132 -10.97 20.34 -14.00
N THR A 133 -11.97 21.21 -13.82
CA THR A 133 -12.43 21.65 -12.48
C THR A 133 -12.85 20.46 -11.62
N THR A 134 -13.54 19.47 -12.19
CA THR A 134 -13.92 18.25 -11.46
C THR A 134 -12.69 17.44 -11.02
N GLN A 135 -11.63 17.38 -11.84
CA GLN A 135 -10.39 16.70 -11.46
C GLN A 135 -9.59 17.48 -10.41
N VAL A 136 -9.58 18.81 -10.47
CA VAL A 136 -8.97 19.67 -9.44
C VAL A 136 -9.68 19.49 -8.09
N ASP A 137 -11.02 19.50 -8.07
CA ASP A 137 -11.79 19.24 -6.84
C ASP A 137 -11.49 17.86 -6.25
N ARG A 138 -11.31 16.85 -7.11
CA ARG A 138 -10.91 15.51 -6.70
C ARG A 138 -9.50 15.50 -6.13
N PHE A 139 -8.55 16.22 -6.74
CA PHE A 139 -7.20 16.37 -6.23
C PHE A 139 -7.17 17.00 -4.83
N TYR A 140 -7.88 18.12 -4.62
CA TYR A 140 -7.92 18.76 -3.30
C TYR A 140 -8.60 17.89 -2.24
N LYS A 141 -9.62 17.10 -2.59
CA LYS A 141 -10.22 16.13 -1.66
C LYS A 141 -9.22 15.09 -1.18
N ILE A 142 -8.28 14.68 -2.02
CA ILE A 142 -7.27 13.67 -1.69
C ILE A 142 -6.12 14.28 -0.88
N PHE A 143 -5.60 15.45 -1.30
CA PHE A 143 -4.32 15.96 -0.81
C PHE A 143 -4.39 17.25 0.03
N GLN A 144 -5.46 18.03 -0.03
CA GLN A 144 -5.50 19.37 0.62
C GLN A 144 -6.59 19.50 1.70
N ASN A 145 -7.83 19.10 1.42
CA ASN A 145 -8.98 19.41 2.28
C ASN A 145 -8.88 18.84 3.70
N TYR A 146 -8.05 17.82 3.88
CA TYR A 146 -7.80 17.16 5.17
C TYR A 146 -6.30 17.14 5.52
N ALA A 147 -5.52 18.03 4.91
CA ALA A 147 -4.12 18.20 5.28
C ALA A 147 -4.05 18.65 6.76
N PRO A 148 -3.23 18.00 7.61
CA PRO A 148 -3.12 18.38 9.01
C PRO A 148 -2.59 19.81 9.22
N ASP A 149 -3.13 20.51 10.22
CA ASP A 149 -2.78 21.91 10.55
C ASP A 149 -1.28 22.17 10.87
N HIS A 150 -0.52 21.12 11.19
CA HIS A 150 0.92 21.26 11.46
C HIS A 150 1.76 21.44 10.20
N ILE A 151 1.22 21.08 9.03
CA ILE A 151 1.88 21.30 7.74
C ILE A 151 1.74 22.79 7.43
N LYS A 152 2.87 23.49 7.44
CA LYS A 152 2.93 24.94 7.24
C LYS A 152 2.62 25.32 5.79
N GLU A 153 3.10 24.50 4.86
CA GLU A 153 3.04 24.76 3.42
C GLU A 153 2.73 23.47 2.66
N LEU A 154 1.70 23.52 1.81
CA LEU A 154 1.42 22.51 0.78
C LEU A 154 1.61 23.16 -0.58
N ILE A 155 2.60 22.69 -1.33
CA ILE A 155 3.03 23.31 -2.58
C ILE A 155 2.74 22.36 -3.74
N PHE A 156 1.95 22.83 -4.70
CA PHE A 156 1.52 22.08 -5.88
C PHE A 156 2.00 22.69 -7.21
N SER A 157 2.82 23.74 -7.14
CA SER A 157 2.99 24.65 -8.28
C SER A 157 4.06 24.22 -9.30
N VAL A 158 4.78 23.11 -9.08
CA VAL A 158 5.66 22.54 -10.11
C VAL A 158 4.78 21.81 -11.13
N PRO A 159 4.67 22.29 -12.39
CA PRO A 159 3.80 21.65 -13.37
C PRO A 159 4.47 20.43 -13.97
N GLY A 160 3.67 19.39 -14.26
CA GLY A 160 4.09 18.27 -15.08
C GLY A 160 3.63 18.32 -16.53
N ASN A 161 4.12 17.40 -17.36
CA ASN A 161 3.75 17.39 -18.77
C ASN A 161 2.29 16.99 -18.95
N HIS A 162 1.74 16.11 -18.09
CA HIS A 162 0.31 15.80 -18.05
C HIS A 162 -0.56 16.98 -17.61
N ASP A 163 0.01 17.97 -16.91
CA ASP A 163 -0.72 19.14 -16.46
C ASP A 163 -0.83 20.24 -17.54
N ILE A 164 0.27 20.56 -18.23
CA ILE A 164 0.34 21.74 -19.12
C ILE A 164 0.76 21.45 -20.56
N GLY A 165 1.23 20.25 -20.88
CA GLY A 165 1.85 19.90 -22.16
C GLY A 165 3.37 19.83 -22.07
N TRP A 166 4.06 19.74 -23.21
CA TRP A 166 5.52 19.60 -23.24
C TRP A 166 6.19 20.53 -24.24
N ALA A 167 7.18 21.32 -23.78
CA ALA A 167 7.99 22.22 -24.61
C ALA A 167 7.14 23.08 -25.57
N ASP A 168 7.40 23.00 -26.87
CA ASP A 168 6.63 23.68 -27.93
C ASP A 168 5.13 23.31 -27.98
N GLY A 169 4.77 22.21 -27.33
CA GLY A 169 3.43 21.69 -27.22
C GLY A 169 2.66 22.15 -25.97
N VAL A 170 3.28 22.93 -25.08
CA VAL A 170 2.57 23.51 -23.91
C VAL A 170 1.37 24.32 -24.39
N ASN A 171 0.22 24.06 -23.79
CA ASN A 171 -1.00 24.79 -24.06
C ASN A 171 -1.10 25.98 -23.10
N LEU A 172 -1.15 27.20 -23.65
CA LEU A 172 -1.19 28.43 -22.84
C LEU A 172 -2.39 28.46 -21.89
N ALA A 173 -3.58 28.06 -22.34
CA ALA A 173 -4.76 28.01 -21.49
C ALA A 173 -4.61 26.96 -20.36
N SER A 174 -3.93 25.84 -20.65
CA SER A 174 -3.61 24.82 -19.64
C SER A 174 -2.61 25.33 -18.60
N LEU A 175 -1.60 26.10 -19.03
CA LEU A 175 -0.65 26.77 -18.12
C LEU A 175 -1.35 27.82 -17.24
N GLU A 176 -2.17 28.67 -17.84
CA GLU A 176 -2.89 29.74 -17.11
C GLU A 176 -3.85 29.17 -16.06
N ARG A 177 -4.63 28.12 -16.39
CA ARG A 177 -5.50 27.47 -15.40
C ARG A 177 -4.71 26.71 -14.34
N PHE A 178 -3.60 26.07 -14.71
CA PHE A 178 -2.72 25.43 -13.73
C PHE A 178 -2.21 26.46 -12.72
N GLN A 179 -1.73 27.61 -13.18
CA GLN A 179 -1.29 28.71 -12.31
C GLN A 179 -2.43 29.25 -11.43
N ALA A 180 -3.63 29.41 -11.99
CA ALA A 180 -4.79 29.87 -11.25
C ALA A 180 -5.21 28.92 -10.12
N ASN A 181 -5.01 27.61 -10.27
CA ASN A 181 -5.36 26.60 -9.28
C ASN A 181 -4.20 26.24 -8.33
N PHE A 182 -2.98 26.10 -8.84
CA PHE A 182 -1.86 25.53 -8.09
C PHE A 182 -0.75 26.54 -7.77
N GLY A 183 -0.82 27.77 -8.30
CA GLY A 183 0.10 28.86 -7.99
C GLY A 183 1.22 29.05 -9.02
N GLU A 184 2.13 29.98 -8.72
CA GLU A 184 3.23 30.37 -9.60
C GLU A 184 4.21 29.21 -9.84
N THR A 185 4.51 28.94 -11.12
CA THR A 185 5.31 27.78 -11.53
C THR A 185 6.82 27.96 -11.33
N ASN A 186 7.25 29.16 -10.94
CA ASN A 186 8.64 29.48 -10.65
C ASN A 186 8.72 30.27 -9.34
N ALA A 187 9.43 29.74 -8.34
CA ALA A 187 9.58 30.44 -7.06
C ALA A 187 10.84 29.97 -6.30
N VAL A 188 11.20 30.72 -5.26
CA VAL A 188 12.24 30.34 -4.30
C VAL A 188 11.63 30.36 -2.91
N LEU A 189 11.71 29.23 -2.21
CA LEU A 189 11.31 29.09 -0.81
C LEU A 189 12.57 28.99 0.03
N SER A 190 12.69 29.78 1.11
CA SER A 190 13.87 29.77 1.96
C SER A 190 13.54 29.22 3.35
N HIS A 191 14.05 28.03 3.67
CA HIS A 191 13.80 27.34 4.95
C HIS A 191 15.11 26.83 5.54
N ASN A 192 15.29 26.99 6.87
CA ASN A 192 16.46 26.54 7.62
C ASN A 192 17.80 26.76 6.89
N GLY A 193 18.01 27.96 6.34
CA GLY A 193 19.28 28.30 5.68
C GLY A 193 19.50 27.65 4.31
N HIS A 194 18.45 27.11 3.68
CA HIS A 194 18.45 26.56 2.33
C HIS A 194 17.56 27.39 1.40
N ASP A 195 17.87 27.38 0.11
CA ASP A 195 16.99 27.90 -0.94
C ASP A 195 16.45 26.72 -1.76
N ILE A 196 15.13 26.52 -1.72
CA ILE A 196 14.41 25.55 -2.54
C ILE A 196 13.89 26.29 -3.78
N VAL A 197 14.40 25.94 -4.95
CA VAL A 197 14.16 26.62 -6.22
C VAL A 197 13.21 25.76 -7.05
N MET A 198 11.98 26.22 -7.25
CA MET A 198 11.02 25.61 -8.17
C MET A 198 11.18 26.24 -9.55
N LEU A 199 11.35 25.40 -10.57
CA LEU A 199 11.58 25.87 -11.93
C LEU A 199 10.67 25.12 -12.91
N ASP A 200 9.88 25.88 -13.67
CA ASP A 200 9.05 25.38 -14.77
C ASP A 200 9.92 25.07 -15.99
N THR A 201 10.60 23.93 -15.93
CA THR A 201 11.48 23.47 -17.00
C THR A 201 10.73 23.07 -18.26
N ILE A 202 9.44 22.77 -18.14
CA ILE A 202 8.56 22.41 -19.26
C ILE A 202 8.30 23.64 -20.13
N SER A 203 7.82 24.73 -19.53
CA SER A 203 7.60 26.00 -20.22
C SER A 203 8.91 26.61 -20.68
N LEU A 204 10.00 26.48 -19.90
CA LEU A 204 11.34 26.91 -20.30
C LEU A 204 11.88 26.16 -21.54
N SER A 205 11.40 24.94 -21.79
CA SER A 205 11.76 24.15 -22.98
C SER A 205 11.03 24.60 -24.26
N ASN A 206 10.02 25.48 -24.14
CA ASN A 206 9.31 26.04 -25.30
C ASN A 206 10.19 27.04 -26.05
N LYS A 207 10.21 26.97 -27.38
CA LYS A 207 11.03 27.83 -28.26
C LYS A 207 10.17 28.69 -29.20
N LYS A 208 8.84 28.66 -29.08
CA LYS A 208 7.89 29.20 -30.06
C LYS A 208 7.01 30.32 -29.53
N VAL A 209 6.58 30.24 -28.27
CA VAL A 209 5.54 31.12 -27.71
C VAL A 209 6.12 31.91 -26.52
N PRO A 210 6.42 33.20 -26.69
CA PRO A 210 7.00 34.03 -25.63
C PRO A 210 6.20 34.04 -24.33
N GLN A 211 4.86 34.04 -24.41
CA GLN A 211 3.97 33.99 -23.25
C GLN A 211 4.19 32.75 -22.36
N ILE A 212 4.76 31.68 -22.91
CA ILE A 212 5.05 30.44 -22.19
C ILE A 212 6.48 30.49 -21.63
N TYR A 213 7.49 30.78 -22.44
CA TYR A 213 8.88 30.67 -21.99
C TYR A 213 9.46 31.92 -21.32
N ASP A 214 8.88 33.11 -21.50
CA ASP A 214 9.47 34.36 -21.00
C ASP A 214 9.52 34.40 -19.47
N ALA A 215 8.45 33.98 -18.79
CA ALA A 215 8.38 33.99 -17.32
C ALA A 215 9.47 33.10 -16.67
N PRO A 216 9.60 31.79 -16.99
CA PRO A 216 10.67 30.96 -16.43
C PRO A 216 12.06 31.43 -16.87
N ARG A 217 12.23 31.97 -18.10
CA ARG A 217 13.50 32.51 -18.58
C ARG A 217 13.95 33.72 -17.76
N GLN A 218 13.05 34.68 -17.56
CA GLN A 218 13.31 35.88 -16.75
C GLN A 218 13.60 35.53 -15.29
N PHE A 219 12.86 34.57 -14.73
CA PHE A 219 13.12 34.04 -13.39
C PHE A 219 14.54 33.47 -13.29
N LEU A 220 14.91 32.56 -14.19
CA LEU A 220 16.22 31.92 -14.20
C LEU A 220 17.37 32.93 -14.39
N ASP A 221 17.22 33.89 -15.31
CA ASP A 221 18.20 34.95 -15.56
C ASP A 221 18.37 35.90 -14.38
N LYS A 222 17.28 36.21 -13.68
CA LYS A 222 17.31 37.01 -12.45
C LYS A 222 17.96 36.23 -11.31
N PHE A 223 17.59 34.96 -11.14
CA PHE A 223 18.11 34.10 -10.08
C PHE A 223 19.60 33.81 -10.25
N ALA A 224 20.10 33.70 -11.49
CA ALA A 224 21.52 33.55 -11.78
C ALA A 224 22.42 34.66 -11.21
N LYS A 225 21.85 35.86 -10.98
CA LYS A 225 22.55 37.00 -10.39
C LYS A 225 22.57 36.97 -8.86
N VAL A 226 21.75 36.12 -8.23
CA VAL A 226 21.70 35.94 -6.78
C VAL A 226 22.94 35.15 -6.37
N LYS A 227 23.73 35.69 -5.44
CA LYS A 227 24.90 35.02 -4.88
C LYS A 227 24.47 33.73 -4.19
N LYS A 228 25.17 32.63 -4.44
CA LYS A 228 24.95 31.35 -3.75
C LYS A 228 25.63 31.41 -2.38
N ASP A 229 24.92 31.93 -1.38
CA ASP A 229 25.37 31.99 0.01
C ASP A 229 24.86 30.82 0.86
N ARG A 230 23.95 30.01 0.30
CA ARG A 230 23.23 28.92 0.94
C ARG A 230 23.15 27.70 0.01
N PRO A 231 22.97 26.48 0.55
CA PRO A 231 22.69 25.32 -0.29
C PRO A 231 21.41 25.53 -1.08
N ARG A 232 21.40 25.05 -2.32
CA ARG A 232 20.28 25.16 -3.25
C ARG A 232 19.72 23.79 -3.60
N ILE A 233 18.42 23.63 -3.45
CA ILE A 233 17.67 22.43 -3.86
C ILE A 233 16.82 22.81 -5.07
N LEU A 234 17.10 22.24 -6.23
CA LEU A 234 16.33 22.49 -7.45
C LEU A 234 15.21 21.47 -7.57
N LEU A 235 13.99 21.94 -7.79
CA LEU A 235 12.81 21.11 -8.06
C LEU A 235 12.41 21.28 -9.52
N THR A 236 12.32 20.16 -10.24
CA THR A 236 11.80 20.09 -11.61
C THR A 236 10.79 18.96 -11.70
N HIS A 237 9.94 18.96 -12.72
CA HIS A 237 9.17 17.77 -13.04
C HIS A 237 10.01 16.83 -13.92
N VAL A 238 10.31 17.21 -15.16
CA VAL A 238 11.16 16.37 -16.02
C VAL A 238 12.62 16.40 -15.55
N PRO A 239 13.28 15.23 -15.44
CA PRO A 239 14.67 15.13 -15.02
C PRO A 239 15.66 15.85 -15.94
N LEU A 240 16.82 16.22 -15.40
CA LEU A 240 17.90 16.78 -16.21
C LEU A 240 18.50 15.73 -17.16
N PHE A 241 19.10 16.22 -18.24
CA PHE A 241 19.82 15.38 -19.19
C PHE A 241 20.88 14.52 -18.49
N ARG A 242 20.91 13.24 -18.83
CA ARG A 242 21.89 12.28 -18.32
C ARG A 242 22.41 11.40 -19.46
N ASP A 243 23.63 10.87 -19.30
CA ASP A 243 24.18 9.89 -20.23
C ASP A 243 23.26 8.64 -20.26
N PRO A 244 22.85 8.13 -21.42
CA PRO A 244 22.06 6.89 -21.51
C PRO A 244 22.72 5.66 -20.87
N LYS A 245 24.03 5.70 -20.62
CA LYS A 245 24.80 4.65 -19.93
C LYS A 245 24.88 4.85 -18.42
N ALA A 246 24.43 5.99 -17.90
CA ALA A 246 24.40 6.25 -16.47
C ALA A 246 23.46 5.26 -15.77
N GLN A 247 23.87 4.81 -14.59
CA GLN A 247 23.08 3.89 -13.76
C GLN A 247 22.36 4.67 -12.65
N CYS A 248 21.17 4.21 -12.29
CA CYS A 248 20.22 4.90 -11.40
C CYS A 248 20.33 4.52 -9.91
N GLY A 249 21.45 3.93 -9.51
CA GLY A 249 21.63 3.37 -8.18
C GLY A 249 20.75 2.12 -7.93
N PRO A 250 20.90 1.49 -6.75
CA PRO A 250 20.30 0.19 -6.44
C PRO A 250 18.80 0.23 -6.10
N MET A 251 18.22 1.42 -5.93
CA MET A 251 16.81 1.57 -5.53
C MET A 251 15.83 1.64 -6.72
N ARG A 252 16.33 1.71 -7.96
CA ARG A 252 15.50 1.61 -9.16
C ARG A 252 14.88 0.21 -9.29
N GLU A 253 13.61 0.12 -9.65
CA GLU A 253 12.97 -1.19 -9.92
C GLU A 253 13.27 -1.71 -11.33
N SER A 254 13.29 -0.81 -12.30
CA SER A 254 13.55 -1.10 -13.71
C SER A 254 15.05 -1.26 -14.00
N ALA A 255 15.39 -2.08 -15.00
CA ALA A 255 16.79 -2.37 -15.33
C ALA A 255 17.57 -1.14 -15.82
N SER A 256 16.91 -0.17 -16.45
CA SER A 256 17.54 1.03 -17.00
C SER A 256 16.61 2.23 -16.96
N PHE A 257 17.19 3.42 -17.10
CA PHE A 257 16.46 4.66 -17.32
C PHE A 257 16.12 4.80 -18.81
N PRO A 258 14.84 4.98 -19.19
CA PRO A 258 14.48 5.19 -20.59
C PRO A 258 14.90 6.58 -21.05
N ILE A 259 15.68 6.68 -22.13
CA ILE A 259 15.90 7.94 -22.84
C ILE A 259 15.01 7.92 -24.08
N ALA A 260 13.87 8.61 -23.99
CA ALA A 260 12.84 8.59 -25.01
C ALA A 260 12.22 9.97 -25.23
N LYS A 261 11.75 10.19 -26.46
CA LYS A 261 11.01 11.39 -26.88
C LYS A 261 9.82 10.96 -27.72
N GLY A 262 8.67 11.56 -27.50
CA GLY A 262 7.48 11.32 -28.29
C GLY A 262 6.57 12.54 -28.37
N TYR A 263 5.31 12.31 -28.74
CA TYR A 263 4.32 13.37 -28.78
C TYR A 263 4.02 13.84 -27.36
N GLN A 264 4.28 15.12 -27.09
CA GLN A 264 3.99 15.76 -25.80
C GLN A 264 4.72 15.15 -24.58
N TYR A 265 5.86 14.47 -24.76
CA TYR A 265 6.72 14.04 -23.65
C TYR A 265 8.18 13.84 -24.10
N GLN A 266 9.09 13.93 -23.13
CA GLN A 266 10.49 13.54 -23.23
C GLN A 266 10.98 13.19 -21.82
N THR A 267 11.70 12.08 -21.66
CA THR A 267 12.04 11.56 -20.32
C THR A 267 13.17 12.31 -19.61
N VAL A 268 13.85 13.21 -20.33
CA VAL A 268 14.87 14.12 -19.78
C VAL A 268 14.83 15.44 -20.54
N LEU A 269 15.30 16.52 -19.92
CA LEU A 269 15.51 17.80 -20.59
C LEU A 269 16.57 17.71 -21.69
N ASP A 270 16.56 18.67 -22.62
CA ASP A 270 17.63 18.82 -23.59
C ASP A 270 18.96 19.12 -22.86
N LYS A 271 20.08 18.59 -23.39
CA LYS A 271 21.40 18.74 -22.77
C LYS A 271 21.78 20.20 -22.54
N ASP A 272 21.66 21.03 -23.57
CA ASP A 272 22.05 22.45 -23.49
C ASP A 272 21.23 23.21 -22.45
N LEU A 273 19.94 22.87 -22.30
CA LEU A 273 19.09 23.47 -21.28
C LEU A 273 19.48 22.99 -19.87
N SER A 274 19.81 21.71 -19.72
CA SER A 274 20.29 21.15 -18.45
C SER A 274 21.60 21.81 -18.01
N ASP A 275 22.55 21.98 -18.93
CA ASP A 275 23.81 22.68 -18.69
C ASP A 275 23.59 24.15 -18.31
N GLU A 276 22.66 24.85 -18.98
CA GLU A 276 22.27 26.22 -18.65
C GLU A 276 21.70 26.32 -17.23
N ILE A 277 20.78 25.43 -16.86
CA ILE A 277 20.16 25.39 -15.53
C ILE A 277 21.21 25.13 -14.46
N LEU A 278 22.09 24.13 -14.66
CA LEU A 278 23.17 23.82 -13.71
C LEU A 278 24.10 25.03 -13.50
N ALA A 279 24.50 25.71 -14.58
CA ALA A 279 25.39 26.86 -14.51
C ALA A 279 24.75 28.08 -13.82
N LYS A 280 23.44 28.29 -13.99
CA LYS A 280 22.72 29.44 -13.42
C LYS A 280 22.22 29.20 -11.99
N VAL A 281 21.64 28.03 -11.73
CA VAL A 281 21.09 27.66 -10.42
C VAL A 281 22.18 27.22 -9.46
N LYS A 282 23.17 26.45 -9.94
CA LYS A 282 24.26 25.86 -9.14
C LYS A 282 23.75 25.03 -7.96
N PRO A 283 22.87 24.04 -8.20
CA PRO A 283 22.24 23.26 -7.14
C PRO A 283 23.25 22.35 -6.42
N ASP A 284 22.91 22.02 -5.17
CA ASP A 284 23.57 20.97 -4.37
C ASP A 284 22.77 19.66 -4.40
N LEU A 285 21.45 19.78 -4.52
CA LEU A 285 20.50 18.68 -4.71
C LEU A 285 19.48 19.06 -5.79
N ILE A 286 19.06 18.07 -6.58
CA ILE A 286 18.00 18.19 -7.59
C ILE A 286 17.00 17.07 -7.32
N LEU A 287 15.71 17.41 -7.32
CA LEU A 287 14.62 16.46 -7.22
C LEU A 287 13.71 16.60 -8.44
N SER A 288 13.53 15.50 -9.16
CA SER A 288 12.69 15.40 -10.36
C SER A 288 11.60 14.33 -10.24
N GLY A 289 10.58 14.36 -11.08
CA GLY A 289 9.52 13.33 -11.23
C GLY A 289 9.55 12.68 -12.62
N ASP A 290 8.40 12.52 -13.27
CA ASP A 290 8.17 12.08 -14.67
C ASP A 290 8.53 10.62 -14.99
N ASP A 291 9.68 10.09 -14.54
CA ASP A 291 10.07 8.70 -14.83
C ASP A 291 9.32 7.67 -13.97
N HIS A 292 8.63 8.13 -12.92
CA HIS A 292 7.91 7.34 -11.91
C HIS A 292 8.76 6.38 -11.06
N ASP A 293 9.94 5.98 -11.52
CA ASP A 293 10.87 5.09 -10.84
C ASP A 293 12.05 5.86 -10.23
N TYR A 294 12.66 5.30 -9.20
CA TYR A 294 13.79 5.94 -8.54
C TYR A 294 14.99 5.99 -9.47
N CYS A 295 15.70 7.12 -9.48
CA CYS A 295 17.02 7.20 -10.09
C CYS A 295 17.89 8.19 -9.34
N GLU A 296 19.11 7.79 -8.96
CA GLU A 296 20.11 8.71 -8.42
C GLU A 296 21.36 8.76 -9.28
N LEU A 297 21.87 9.97 -9.50
CA LEU A 297 23.16 10.21 -10.16
C LEU A 297 23.71 11.61 -9.81
N TYR A 298 24.90 11.92 -10.31
CA TYR A 298 25.54 13.22 -10.12
C TYR A 298 25.75 13.93 -11.46
N HIS A 299 25.38 15.20 -11.51
CA HIS A 299 25.59 16.09 -12.66
C HIS A 299 26.83 16.96 -12.46
N PRO A 300 27.91 16.76 -13.21
CA PRO A 300 29.07 17.63 -13.14
C PRO A 300 28.77 19.00 -13.79
N TYR A 301 29.20 20.07 -13.15
CA TYR A 301 29.10 21.42 -13.70
C TYR A 301 30.27 22.31 -13.24
N LYS A 302 30.36 23.53 -13.80
CA LYS A 302 31.38 24.51 -13.43
C LYS A 302 30.76 25.65 -12.62
N ASP A 303 31.27 25.89 -11.43
CA ASP A 303 30.98 27.08 -10.64
C ASP A 303 32.22 27.98 -10.56
N GLN A 304 32.17 29.13 -11.23
CA GLN A 304 33.29 30.09 -11.29
C GLN A 304 34.64 29.44 -11.70
N GLY A 305 34.57 28.45 -12.60
CA GLY A 305 35.74 27.69 -13.09
C GLY A 305 36.10 26.45 -12.25
N VAL A 306 35.57 26.34 -11.03
CA VAL A 306 35.76 25.19 -10.15
C VAL A 306 34.81 24.05 -10.54
N ASN A 307 35.31 22.81 -10.53
CA ASN A 307 34.46 21.63 -10.73
C ASN A 307 33.51 21.47 -9.54
N ALA A 308 32.21 21.38 -9.84
CA ALA A 308 31.16 21.07 -8.88
C ALA A 308 30.31 19.90 -9.42
N ALA A 309 29.50 19.31 -8.55
CA ALA A 309 28.51 18.32 -8.94
C ALA A 309 27.24 18.48 -8.13
N ALA A 310 26.09 18.24 -8.76
CA ALA A 310 24.79 18.22 -8.10
C ALA A 310 24.25 16.79 -8.08
N LYS A 311 23.81 16.30 -6.91
CA LYS A 311 23.08 15.03 -6.84
C LYS A 311 21.69 15.25 -7.42
N GLU A 312 21.25 14.45 -8.38
CA GLU A 312 19.85 14.38 -8.79
C GLU A 312 19.22 13.09 -8.28
N ILE A 313 18.01 13.23 -7.75
CA ILE A 313 17.12 12.12 -7.44
C ILE A 313 15.85 12.31 -8.26
N THR A 314 15.58 11.36 -9.15
CA THR A 314 14.26 11.21 -9.74
C THR A 314 13.39 10.45 -8.73
N VAL A 315 12.42 11.16 -8.18
CA VAL A 315 11.52 10.73 -7.11
C VAL A 315 10.52 9.74 -7.66
N LYS A 316 10.30 8.68 -6.88
CA LYS A 316 9.36 7.62 -7.23
C LYS A 316 7.93 8.15 -7.17
N SER A 317 7.07 7.69 -8.09
CA SER A 317 5.65 8.03 -8.05
C SER A 317 5.00 7.54 -6.74
N ILE A 318 4.14 8.37 -6.15
CA ILE A 318 3.27 7.95 -5.03
C ILE A 318 2.12 7.06 -5.50
N SER A 319 1.81 7.08 -6.79
CA SER A 319 0.65 6.43 -7.38
C SER A 319 0.89 4.95 -7.66
N MET A 320 -0.11 4.13 -7.36
CA MET A 320 -0.11 2.71 -7.69
C MET A 320 -0.37 2.41 -9.18
N ALA A 321 -0.64 3.44 -9.99
CA ALA A 321 -1.07 3.30 -11.38
C ALA A 321 0.04 3.57 -12.41
N MET A 322 1.27 3.88 -11.94
CA MET A 322 2.35 4.44 -12.77
C MET A 322 3.43 3.42 -13.19
N GLY A 323 3.08 2.13 -13.21
CA GLY A 323 3.95 1.08 -13.74
C GLY A 323 5.07 0.60 -12.81
N ILE A 324 5.08 1.07 -11.56
CA ILE A 324 6.03 0.66 -10.51
C ILE A 324 5.35 -0.26 -9.48
N ASN A 325 6.11 -1.16 -8.83
CA ASN A 325 5.54 -2.05 -7.81
C ASN A 325 5.65 -1.47 -6.40
N ARG A 326 6.55 -0.51 -6.17
CA ARG A 326 6.80 0.04 -4.83
C ARG A 326 6.66 1.57 -4.81
N PRO A 327 5.43 2.12 -4.83
CA PRO A 327 5.24 3.56 -4.72
C PRO A 327 5.92 4.13 -3.48
N ALA A 328 6.42 5.36 -3.57
CA ALA A 328 7.15 6.00 -2.48
C ALA A 328 6.94 7.52 -2.47
N VAL A 329 7.42 8.15 -1.40
CA VAL A 329 7.70 9.59 -1.32
C VAL A 329 9.16 9.79 -0.97
N GLU A 330 9.70 10.96 -1.26
CA GLU A 330 11.07 11.33 -0.89
C GLU A 330 11.04 12.23 0.34
N LEU A 331 11.86 11.93 1.36
CA LEU A 331 11.88 12.65 2.62
C LEU A 331 13.21 13.40 2.79
N ILE A 332 13.13 14.67 3.17
CA ILE A 332 14.30 15.54 3.29
C ILE A 332 14.26 16.30 4.61
N THR A 333 15.36 16.26 5.35
CA THR A 333 15.57 17.07 6.54
C THR A 333 16.63 18.14 6.25
N LEU A 334 16.28 19.41 6.44
CA LEU A 334 17.16 20.56 6.24
C LEU A 334 17.69 21.05 7.58
N TYR A 335 19.01 21.13 7.71
CA TYR A 335 19.66 21.58 8.94
C TYR A 335 20.14 23.03 8.78
N ASN A 336 19.81 23.89 9.75
CA ASN A 336 20.25 25.29 9.72
C ASN A 336 21.79 25.46 9.81
N LYS A 337 22.52 24.41 10.22
CA LYS A 337 23.99 24.35 10.33
C LYS A 337 24.50 22.95 9.95
N PRO A 338 25.79 22.80 9.56
CA PRO A 338 26.31 21.49 9.18
C PRO A 338 26.31 20.50 10.35
N VAL A 339 25.81 19.29 10.10
CA VAL A 339 25.78 18.17 11.06
C VAL A 339 26.75 17.06 10.65
N LEU A 340 27.29 16.31 11.61
CA LEU A 340 28.21 15.21 11.34
C LEU A 340 27.45 13.90 11.07
N LYS A 341 27.44 13.45 9.82
CA LYS A 341 26.89 12.16 9.41
C LYS A 341 28.00 11.12 9.30
N GLU A 342 27.79 9.94 9.86
CA GLU A 342 28.67 8.79 9.64
C GLU A 342 28.31 8.11 8.31
N GLU A 343 29.25 8.12 7.37
CA GLU A 343 29.13 7.37 6.12
C GLU A 343 30.09 6.19 6.15
N ARG A 344 29.58 5.00 5.79
CA ARG A 344 30.44 3.85 5.50
C ARG A 344 31.17 4.13 4.19
N LEU A 345 32.50 4.06 4.20
CA LEU A 345 33.25 4.07 2.96
C LEU A 345 32.78 2.88 2.11
N SER A 346 32.19 3.19 0.96
CA SER A 346 32.10 2.19 -0.11
C SER A 346 33.53 1.82 -0.48
N PRO A 347 33.86 0.54 -0.72
CA PRO A 347 35.18 0.21 -1.25
C PRO A 347 35.38 1.04 -2.50
N LEU A 348 36.35 1.96 -2.49
CA LEU A 348 36.85 2.56 -3.71
C LEU A 348 37.22 1.39 -4.61
N MET A 349 36.62 1.31 -5.79
CA MET A 349 37.05 0.38 -6.82
C MET A 349 38.40 0.87 -7.35
N ASP A 350 39.46 0.64 -6.56
CA ASP A 350 40.82 0.62 -7.08
C ASP A 350 41.03 -0.79 -7.66
N GLU A 351 40.98 -0.90 -8.99
CA GLU A 351 41.13 -2.15 -9.75
C GLU A 351 42.50 -2.85 -9.61
N GLU A 352 43.41 -2.38 -8.75
CA GLU A 352 44.79 -2.88 -8.69
C GLU A 352 45.22 -3.57 -7.40
N GLN A 353 44.40 -3.63 -6.35
CA GLN A 353 44.80 -4.32 -5.11
C GLN A 353 43.70 -5.25 -4.60
N GLY A 354 44.04 -6.54 -4.54
CA GLY A 354 43.15 -7.61 -4.06
C GLY A 354 42.59 -7.36 -2.66
N PRO A 355 41.60 -8.17 -2.23
CA PRO A 355 40.78 -7.88 -1.07
C PRO A 355 41.64 -7.75 0.19
N ARG A 356 41.74 -6.53 0.73
CA ARG A 356 42.21 -6.30 2.09
C ARG A 356 41.07 -6.63 3.06
N GLU A 357 41.46 -7.38 4.09
CA GLU A 357 40.62 -7.82 5.19
C GLU A 357 39.95 -6.61 5.88
N SER A 358 38.71 -6.84 6.30
CA SER A 358 37.74 -5.89 6.87
C SER A 358 38.35 -4.82 7.78
N ASP A 359 38.29 -3.56 7.34
CA ASP A 359 38.29 -2.40 8.23
C ASP A 359 37.01 -1.61 7.96
N ASP A 360 36.06 -1.66 8.90
CA ASP A 360 34.80 -0.91 8.88
C ASP A 360 35.12 0.57 9.12
N THR A 361 35.75 1.19 8.12
CA THR A 361 36.17 2.58 8.17
C THR A 361 34.94 3.44 7.89
N THR A 362 34.29 3.86 8.97
CA THR A 362 33.26 4.90 8.93
C THR A 362 33.94 6.27 8.94
N ARG A 363 33.53 7.18 8.05
CA ARG A 363 33.99 8.56 8.01
C ARG A 363 32.87 9.49 8.44
N LYS A 364 33.19 10.48 9.28
CA LYS A 364 32.28 11.58 9.59
C LYS A 364 32.37 12.66 8.51
N VAL A 365 31.26 12.93 7.85
CA VAL A 365 31.10 13.95 6.81
C VAL A 365 30.14 15.01 7.31
N LYS A 366 30.46 16.29 7.06
CA LYS A 366 29.55 17.39 7.37
C LYS A 366 28.49 17.51 6.28
N VAL A 367 27.22 17.41 6.64
CA VAL A 367 26.08 17.54 5.73
C VAL A 367 25.16 18.67 6.19
N LEU A 368 24.49 19.32 5.23
CA LEU A 368 23.50 20.38 5.51
C LEU A 368 22.05 19.88 5.33
N TYR A 369 21.89 18.71 4.73
CA TYR A 369 20.61 18.03 4.61
C TYR A 369 20.79 16.52 4.73
N ASN A 370 19.69 15.83 5.06
CA ASN A 370 19.55 14.39 4.93
C ASN A 370 18.42 14.08 3.96
N GLN A 371 18.52 12.96 3.24
CA GLN A 371 17.55 12.54 2.24
C GLN A 371 17.40 11.01 2.26
N TYR A 372 16.16 10.52 2.16
CA TYR A 372 15.86 9.09 2.05
C TYR A 372 14.44 8.81 1.53
N VAL A 373 14.29 7.68 0.83
CA VAL A 373 13.03 7.21 0.28
C VAL A 373 12.14 6.58 1.37
N CYS A 374 10.86 6.96 1.39
CA CYS A 374 9.84 6.29 2.20
C CYS A 374 8.84 5.53 1.34
N TYR A 375 8.91 4.20 1.39
CA TYR A 375 8.02 3.33 0.62
C TYR A 375 6.61 3.26 1.23
N LEU A 376 5.61 3.15 0.34
CA LEU A 376 4.22 2.89 0.68
C LEU A 376 3.93 1.37 0.69
N PRO A 377 2.78 0.94 1.28
CA PRO A 377 2.31 -0.42 1.18
C PRO A 377 2.21 -0.91 -0.27
N MET A 378 2.57 -2.17 -0.53
CA MET A 378 2.49 -2.75 -1.87
C MET A 378 1.06 -2.62 -2.46
N PRO A 379 0.91 -2.13 -3.70
CA PRO A 379 -0.35 -2.12 -4.44
C PRO A 379 -1.07 -3.46 -4.43
N TYR A 380 -2.41 -3.43 -4.38
CA TYR A 380 -3.32 -4.59 -4.45
C TYR A 380 -3.18 -5.64 -3.35
N HIS A 381 -2.25 -5.51 -2.41
CA HIS A 381 -2.05 -6.48 -1.34
C HIS A 381 -3.33 -6.69 -0.53
N GLU A 382 -4.05 -5.63 -0.17
CA GLU A 382 -5.34 -5.75 0.51
C GLU A 382 -6.41 -6.43 -0.35
N THR A 383 -6.42 -6.17 -1.66
CA THR A 383 -7.41 -6.76 -2.58
C THR A 383 -7.22 -8.27 -2.70
N ILE A 384 -5.96 -8.72 -2.76
CA ILE A 384 -5.61 -10.16 -2.75
C ILE A 384 -6.10 -10.81 -1.45
N PHE A 385 -5.83 -10.20 -0.30
CA PHE A 385 -6.26 -10.72 1.00
C PHE A 385 -7.78 -10.77 1.13
N TYR A 386 -8.49 -9.73 0.66
CA TYR A 386 -9.96 -9.73 0.63
C TYR A 386 -10.50 -10.84 -0.29
N GLY A 387 -9.93 -11.03 -1.47
CA GLY A 387 -10.33 -12.10 -2.39
C GLY A 387 -10.11 -13.49 -1.80
N MET A 388 -8.94 -13.74 -1.21
CA MET A 388 -8.64 -15.00 -0.51
C MET A 388 -9.61 -15.25 0.64
N PHE A 389 -9.86 -14.24 1.47
CA PHE A 389 -10.78 -14.38 2.61
C PHE A 389 -12.24 -14.57 2.16
N ALA A 390 -12.67 -13.91 1.09
CA ALA A 390 -13.96 -14.17 0.47
C ALA A 390 -14.11 -15.63 0.02
N GLY A 391 -13.08 -16.21 -0.59
CA GLY A 391 -13.04 -17.64 -0.94
C GLY A 391 -13.13 -18.56 0.29
N LEU A 392 -12.38 -18.24 1.36
CA LEU A 392 -12.45 -18.99 2.62
C LEU A 392 -13.83 -18.91 3.29
N ASN A 393 -14.52 -17.76 3.19
CA ASN A 393 -15.88 -17.61 3.70
C ASN A 393 -16.87 -18.55 2.99
N VAL A 394 -16.77 -18.69 1.66
CA VAL A 394 -17.62 -19.64 0.91
C VAL A 394 -17.40 -21.06 1.42
N LEU A 395 -16.15 -21.48 1.60
CA LEU A 395 -15.81 -22.80 2.15
C LEU A 395 -16.33 -22.97 3.58
N ALA A 396 -16.16 -21.96 4.45
CA ALA A 396 -16.63 -22.00 5.83
C ALA A 396 -18.15 -22.15 5.92
N LEU A 397 -18.90 -21.41 5.10
CA LEU A 397 -20.36 -21.49 5.03
C LEU A 397 -20.83 -22.84 4.46
N PHE A 398 -20.11 -23.36 3.47
CA PHE A 398 -20.35 -24.68 2.93
C PHE A 398 -20.16 -25.78 3.99
N PHE A 399 -19.05 -25.79 4.71
CA PHE A 399 -18.79 -26.77 5.79
C PHE A 399 -19.77 -26.61 6.96
N TRP A 400 -20.16 -25.38 7.29
CA TRP A 400 -21.20 -25.12 8.29
C TRP A 400 -22.55 -25.72 7.88
N SER A 401 -22.93 -25.62 6.60
CA SER A 401 -24.13 -26.25 6.05
C SER A 401 -24.07 -27.78 6.18
N LEU A 402 -22.95 -28.40 5.80
CA LEU A 402 -22.73 -29.84 5.94
C LEU A 402 -22.78 -30.30 7.41
N PHE A 403 -22.21 -29.52 8.32
CA PHE A 403 -22.25 -29.82 9.75
C PHE A 403 -23.68 -29.79 10.31
N LYS A 404 -24.48 -28.81 9.90
CA LYS A 404 -25.91 -28.75 10.25
C LYS A 404 -26.68 -29.95 9.69
N LEU A 405 -26.42 -30.33 8.44
CA LEU A 405 -27.02 -31.51 7.83
C LEU A 405 -26.67 -32.77 8.63
N ARG A 406 -25.39 -32.98 8.95
CA ARG A 406 -24.94 -34.13 9.74
C ARG A 406 -25.58 -34.16 11.13
N ARG A 407 -25.74 -33.02 11.80
CA ARG A 407 -26.46 -32.94 13.09
C ARG A 407 -27.94 -33.26 12.95
N SER A 408 -28.58 -32.84 11.85
CA SER A 408 -29.98 -33.16 11.57
C SER A 408 -30.22 -34.63 11.20
N LEU A 409 -29.21 -35.31 10.68
CA LEU A 409 -29.25 -36.74 10.32
C LEU A 409 -28.90 -37.67 11.49
N LYS A 410 -28.38 -37.16 12.62
CA LYS A 410 -28.21 -37.98 13.83
C LYS A 410 -29.60 -38.32 14.38
N PRO A 411 -29.95 -39.61 14.57
CA PRO A 411 -31.23 -39.97 15.17
C PRO A 411 -31.31 -39.34 16.56
N ALA A 412 -32.45 -38.73 16.87
CA ALA A 412 -32.74 -38.31 18.24
C ALA A 412 -32.78 -39.59 19.08
N LYS A 413 -31.87 -39.75 20.04
CA LYS A 413 -31.96 -40.84 21.03
C LYS A 413 -33.35 -40.80 21.65
N THR A 414 -34.12 -41.87 21.49
CA THR A 414 -35.43 -42.01 22.11
C THR A 414 -35.29 -41.90 23.63
N GLU A 415 -36.32 -41.41 24.32
CA GLU A 415 -36.38 -41.41 25.81
C GLU A 415 -36.03 -42.80 26.38
N GLU A 416 -36.36 -43.85 25.64
CA GLU A 416 -36.05 -45.25 25.93
C GLU A 416 -34.54 -45.54 25.94
N GLU A 417 -33.77 -45.07 24.95
CA GLU A 417 -32.30 -45.23 24.92
C GLU A 417 -31.59 -44.44 26.03
N LYS A 418 -32.12 -43.27 26.41
CA LYS A 418 -31.61 -42.51 27.57
C LYS A 418 -31.93 -43.21 28.89
N GLY A 419 -33.09 -43.88 28.97
CA GLY A 419 -33.49 -44.72 30.09
C GLY A 419 -32.61 -45.95 30.25
N ILE A 420 -32.30 -46.65 29.14
CA ILE A 420 -31.39 -47.80 29.13
C ILE A 420 -29.99 -47.37 29.57
N GLN A 421 -29.45 -46.28 29.04
CA GLN A 421 -28.12 -45.79 29.41
C GLN A 421 -28.03 -45.37 30.90
N ARG A 422 -29.10 -44.82 31.49
CA ARG A 422 -29.17 -44.58 32.94
C ARG A 422 -29.26 -45.88 33.76
N ARG A 423 -30.03 -46.87 33.30
CA ARG A 423 -30.14 -48.18 33.97
C ARG A 423 -28.82 -48.96 33.92
N THR A 424 -28.07 -48.91 32.83
CA THR A 424 -26.74 -49.56 32.73
C THR A 424 -25.72 -48.92 33.69
N VAL A 425 -25.74 -47.60 33.85
CA VAL A 425 -24.84 -46.90 34.79
C VAL A 425 -25.19 -47.21 36.25
N ILE A 426 -26.48 -47.35 36.59
CA ILE A 426 -26.92 -47.75 37.93
C ILE A 426 -26.61 -49.23 38.17
N SER A 427 -26.84 -50.10 37.19
CA SER A 427 -26.53 -51.54 37.26
C SER A 427 -25.03 -51.79 37.48
N ASN A 428 -24.15 -51.06 36.80
CA ASN A 428 -22.70 -51.21 36.98
C ASN A 428 -22.21 -50.68 38.34
N LYS A 429 -22.88 -49.67 38.90
CA LYS A 429 -22.61 -49.22 40.28
C LYS A 429 -23.10 -50.23 41.31
N LEU A 430 -24.24 -50.88 41.06
CA LEU A 430 -24.83 -51.88 41.95
C LEU A 430 -24.01 -53.19 41.90
N SER A 431 -23.53 -53.62 40.73
CA SER A 431 -22.69 -54.81 40.63
C SER A 431 -21.36 -54.62 41.34
N HIS A 432 -20.76 -53.42 41.27
CA HIS A 432 -19.54 -53.08 42.02
C HIS A 432 -19.76 -53.08 43.54
N TYR A 433 -20.95 -52.72 44.00
CA TYR A 433 -21.32 -52.74 45.42
C TYR A 433 -21.58 -54.17 45.90
N LEU A 434 -22.28 -54.98 45.10
CA LEU A 434 -22.57 -56.39 45.42
C LEU A 434 -21.31 -57.26 45.38
N SER A 435 -20.39 -57.03 44.45
CA SER A 435 -19.10 -57.73 44.41
C SER A 435 -18.20 -57.36 45.60
N ALA A 436 -18.33 -56.15 46.15
CA ALA A 436 -17.63 -55.75 47.38
C ALA A 436 -18.23 -56.39 48.65
N VAL A 437 -19.52 -56.76 48.62
CA VAL A 437 -20.20 -57.48 49.70
C VAL A 437 -19.94 -59.00 49.62
N GLU A 438 -19.89 -59.57 48.41
CA GLU A 438 -19.54 -60.99 48.21
C GLU A 438 -18.07 -61.32 48.53
N GLU A 439 -17.16 -60.34 48.50
CA GLU A 439 -15.77 -60.51 48.97
C GLU A 439 -15.66 -60.55 50.51
N GLU A 440 -16.66 -60.04 51.24
CA GLU A 440 -16.69 -60.03 52.71
C GLU A 440 -17.33 -61.32 53.30
N GLU A 441 -18.12 -62.06 52.51
CA GLU A 441 -18.89 -63.23 52.98
C GLU A 441 -18.32 -64.60 52.58
N LYS A 442 -17.21 -64.67 51.81
CA LYS A 442 -16.50 -65.92 51.47
C LYS A 442 -15.31 -66.26 52.38
N ARG A 443 -15.50 -66.10 53.71
CA ARG A 443 -14.85 -66.99 54.69
C ARG A 443 -15.84 -68.09 55.04
N THR A 444 -15.40 -69.34 54.90
CA THR A 444 -16.04 -70.61 55.27
C THR A 444 -16.81 -71.35 54.16
N ILE A 445 -16.29 -72.57 53.93
CA ILE A 445 -16.93 -73.80 53.43
C ILE A 445 -16.86 -74.10 51.92
N ASP A 446 -16.22 -75.25 51.71
CA ASP A 446 -16.00 -76.10 50.55
C ASP A 446 -17.28 -76.82 50.11
N ASP A 447 -17.58 -76.89 48.81
CA ASP A 447 -17.70 -78.19 48.13
C ASP A 447 -17.83 -78.08 46.60
N SER A 448 -17.25 -79.10 45.98
CA SER A 448 -17.16 -79.55 44.59
C SER A 448 -18.35 -79.32 43.62
N VAL A 449 -18.05 -78.95 42.36
CA VAL A 449 -18.56 -79.51 41.06
C VAL A 449 -17.91 -78.76 39.86
N PRO A 450 -17.44 -79.45 38.79
CA PRO A 450 -16.77 -78.83 37.63
C PRO A 450 -17.71 -78.59 36.44
N PRO A 451 -17.36 -77.66 35.51
CA PRO A 451 -17.82 -77.77 34.12
C PRO A 451 -16.69 -77.73 33.06
N PRO A 452 -16.96 -78.19 31.82
CA PRO A 452 -15.96 -78.57 30.82
C PRO A 452 -15.81 -77.50 29.69
N PRO A 453 -15.16 -77.78 28.54
CA PRO A 453 -13.85 -77.26 28.18
C PRO A 453 -13.86 -76.09 27.19
N VAL A 454 -12.73 -75.39 27.21
CA VAL A 454 -12.31 -74.32 26.29
C VAL A 454 -12.11 -74.86 24.86
N ARG A 455 -12.60 -74.12 23.85
CA ARG A 455 -12.09 -74.20 22.47
C ARG A 455 -11.41 -72.89 22.08
N GLN A 456 -10.15 -73.00 21.68
CA GLN A 456 -9.35 -71.95 21.05
C GLN A 456 -9.40 -72.06 19.51
N ALA A 457 -9.56 -70.88 18.90
CA ALA A 457 -8.75 -70.30 17.81
C ALA A 457 -8.83 -70.75 16.34
N SER A 458 -8.47 -69.74 15.52
CA SER A 458 -8.20 -69.64 14.07
C SER A 458 -9.44 -69.54 13.17
N TRP A 459 -9.54 -68.58 12.23
CA TRP A 459 -8.55 -68.26 11.20
C TRP A 459 -8.46 -66.77 10.80
N ILE A 460 -7.35 -66.53 10.09
CA ILE A 460 -6.69 -65.31 9.62
C ILE A 460 -7.49 -64.53 8.54
N ALA A 461 -7.13 -63.24 8.42
CA ALA A 461 -7.71 -62.18 7.59
C ALA A 461 -7.55 -62.35 6.06
N ASP A 462 -8.37 -61.58 5.31
CA ASP A 462 -8.05 -61.13 3.95
C ASP A 462 -8.37 -59.62 3.79
N PRO A 463 -7.39 -58.75 3.46
CA PRO A 463 -7.56 -57.30 3.31
C PRO A 463 -7.76 -56.90 1.84
N ALA A 464 -9.02 -56.81 1.38
CA ALA A 464 -9.33 -56.29 0.05
C ALA A 464 -10.73 -55.66 -0.07
N GLU A 465 -11.04 -54.65 0.75
CA GLU A 465 -12.15 -53.71 0.46
C GLU A 465 -11.78 -52.25 0.72
N PHE A 466 -10.53 -51.90 0.40
CA PHE A 466 -10.07 -50.52 0.32
C PHE A 466 -9.91 -50.18 -1.17
N PHE A 467 -10.79 -49.31 -1.68
CA PHE A 467 -10.87 -48.79 -3.06
C PHE A 467 -11.65 -49.60 -4.11
N GLY A 468 -12.98 -49.40 -4.12
CA GLY A 468 -13.86 -49.68 -5.25
C GLY A 468 -14.70 -48.47 -5.62
N VAL A 469 -14.09 -47.45 -6.24
CA VAL A 469 -14.84 -46.37 -6.91
C VAL A 469 -15.29 -46.90 -8.28
N LYS A 470 -16.57 -47.27 -8.40
CA LYS A 470 -17.22 -47.41 -9.72
C LYS A 470 -18.32 -46.36 -9.85
N SER A 471 -18.21 -45.60 -10.94
CA SER A 471 -19.08 -44.50 -11.32
C SER A 471 -20.50 -44.98 -11.63
N LEU A 472 -21.49 -44.38 -10.99
CA LEU A 472 -22.87 -44.39 -11.44
C LEU A 472 -23.59 -43.18 -10.84
N VAL A 473 -23.25 -41.99 -11.33
CA VAL A 473 -23.99 -40.77 -11.00
C VAL A 473 -25.12 -40.63 -12.01
N ASN A 474 -26.28 -41.20 -11.66
CA ASN A 474 -27.54 -40.97 -12.39
C ASN A 474 -28.07 -39.56 -12.05
N ASP A 475 -28.72 -38.86 -12.98
CA ASP A 475 -29.07 -37.43 -12.86
C ASP A 475 -29.96 -37.11 -11.63
N THR A 476 -30.79 -38.08 -11.24
CA THR A 476 -31.64 -38.05 -10.03
C THR A 476 -30.83 -38.02 -8.72
N SER A 477 -29.63 -38.62 -8.70
CA SER A 477 -28.73 -38.65 -7.54
C SER A 477 -28.03 -37.30 -7.32
N ARG A 478 -27.71 -36.58 -8.40
CA ARG A 478 -27.21 -35.19 -8.32
C ARG A 478 -28.27 -34.28 -7.70
N HIS A 479 -29.50 -34.34 -8.18
CA HIS A 479 -30.58 -33.49 -7.68
C HIS A 479 -30.86 -33.73 -6.17
N GLN A 480 -30.79 -34.99 -5.72
CA GLN A 480 -30.90 -35.31 -4.29
C GLN A 480 -29.67 -34.88 -3.48
N LEU A 481 -28.46 -34.95 -4.03
CA LEU A 481 -27.24 -34.46 -3.39
C LEU A 481 -27.26 -32.93 -3.22
N TYR A 482 -27.66 -32.19 -4.26
CA TYR A 482 -27.87 -30.73 -4.22
C TYR A 482 -28.89 -30.33 -3.14
N LYS A 483 -30.00 -31.07 -3.03
CA LYS A 483 -31.02 -30.86 -2.01
C LYS A 483 -30.54 -31.19 -0.59
N ARG A 484 -29.63 -32.18 -0.46
CA ARG A 484 -28.99 -32.56 0.82
C ARG A 484 -27.93 -31.54 1.27
N MET A 485 -27.14 -30.99 0.37
CA MET A 485 -26.05 -30.04 0.71
C MET A 485 -26.54 -28.63 1.07
N ASN A 486 -27.84 -28.37 0.91
CA ASN A 486 -28.50 -27.09 1.18
C ASN A 486 -27.76 -25.91 0.52
N LEU A 487 -27.41 -26.07 -0.76
CA LEU A 487 -26.62 -25.09 -1.51
C LEU A 487 -27.33 -23.72 -1.59
N LYS A 488 -28.67 -23.73 -1.64
CA LYS A 488 -29.48 -22.49 -1.57
C LYS A 488 -29.19 -21.70 -0.29
N LEU A 489 -29.07 -22.36 0.87
CA LEU A 489 -28.71 -21.69 2.12
C LEU A 489 -27.31 -21.07 2.05
N VAL A 490 -26.35 -21.78 1.47
CA VAL A 490 -24.98 -21.27 1.30
C VAL A 490 -24.99 -20.04 0.39
N CYS A 491 -25.69 -20.10 -0.76
CA CYS A 491 -25.84 -18.95 -1.65
C CYS A 491 -26.52 -17.75 -0.95
N ASP A 492 -27.62 -17.98 -0.22
CA ASP A 492 -28.29 -16.92 0.56
C ASP A 492 -27.33 -16.28 1.58
N GLN A 493 -26.56 -17.11 2.30
CA GLN A 493 -25.60 -16.64 3.31
C GLN A 493 -24.44 -15.87 2.67
N CYS A 494 -23.91 -16.35 1.55
CA CYS A 494 -22.86 -15.66 0.79
C CYS A 494 -23.36 -14.31 0.28
N PHE A 495 -24.58 -14.23 -0.24
CA PHE A 495 -25.17 -12.98 -0.71
C PHE A 495 -25.32 -11.96 0.43
N VAL A 496 -25.92 -12.37 1.55
CA VAL A 496 -26.08 -11.50 2.73
C VAL A 496 -24.73 -11.05 3.27
N LEU A 497 -23.74 -11.96 3.34
CA LEU A 497 -22.38 -11.64 3.76
C LEU A 497 -21.74 -10.63 2.81
N ALA A 498 -21.83 -10.84 1.48
CA ALA A 498 -21.25 -9.94 0.49
C ALA A 498 -21.81 -8.52 0.60
N VAL A 499 -23.13 -8.37 0.71
CA VAL A 499 -23.79 -7.07 0.89
C VAL A 499 -23.31 -6.38 2.18
N ALA A 500 -23.24 -7.12 3.29
CA ALA A 500 -22.76 -6.58 4.55
C ALA A 500 -21.28 -6.17 4.49
N VAL A 501 -20.43 -6.96 3.84
CA VAL A 501 -19.01 -6.69 3.65
C VAL A 501 -18.79 -5.45 2.80
N LEU A 502 -19.54 -5.27 1.71
CA LEU A 502 -19.49 -4.06 0.89
C LEU A 502 -19.92 -2.82 1.67
N GLY A 503 -20.98 -2.95 2.50
CA GLY A 503 -21.40 -1.88 3.40
C GLY A 503 -20.32 -1.51 4.43
N MET A 504 -19.71 -2.52 5.06
CA MET A 504 -18.60 -2.32 6.00
C MET A 504 -17.38 -1.68 5.34
N TYR A 505 -17.04 -2.08 4.12
CA TYR A 505 -15.96 -1.46 3.35
C TYR A 505 -16.25 0.02 3.08
N GLY A 506 -17.46 0.35 2.63
CA GLY A 506 -17.87 1.74 2.40
C GLY A 506 -17.77 2.59 3.67
N VAL A 507 -18.20 2.06 4.82
CA VAL A 507 -18.04 2.72 6.12
C VAL A 507 -16.55 2.87 6.48
N ALA A 508 -15.74 1.83 6.31
CA ALA A 508 -14.32 1.88 6.65
C ALA A 508 -13.55 2.90 5.80
N VAL A 509 -13.85 3.00 4.50
CA VAL A 509 -13.27 4.01 3.60
C VAL A 509 -13.76 5.42 3.92
N TRP A 510 -15.01 5.58 4.36
CA TRP A 510 -15.55 6.89 4.74
C TRP A 510 -14.92 7.46 6.02
N PHE A 511 -14.56 6.60 6.97
CA PHE A 511 -13.97 7.00 8.26
C PHE A 511 -12.45 6.98 8.31
N SER A 512 -11.78 6.30 7.37
CA SER A 512 -10.35 6.52 7.10
C SER A 512 -10.16 7.89 6.48
#